data_AF-R7AD42-F1
#
_entry.id   AF-R7AD42-F1
#
_cell.length_a   1.000
_cell.length_b   1.000
_cell.length_c   1.000
_cell.angle_alpha   90.00
_cell.angle_beta   90.00
_cell.angle_gamma   90.00
#
_symmetry.space_group_name_H-M   'P 1'
#
loop_
_entity.id
_entity.type
_entity.pdbx_description
1 polymer ?
#
loop_
_entity_poly.entity_id
_entity_poly.type
_entity_poly.pdbx_seq_one_letter_code
_entity_poly.pdbx_strand_id
1 'polypeptide(L)'
;MHYERTVHAVFLHRPNRFVAVTARNGREETVHVKNTGRCRELLLPGREVILAESDRPGRKTRYDLISVYKPGVGWINIDSQAPNAVVQEWLRTKPGIFADMTLCRPEYRYGASRVDFYLECGSRRILIEVKGCTLEVGGEGYFPDAPTERGVKHLHELAAACEAGFECYLAFVIAIPGVNMVHPNLEMHPEFGTALEEARRAGVRVLYLPCQVQEDGLQIREREKGEQV
;
A
#
# COMPACT_ATOMS: atom_id res chain seq x y z
N MET A 1 -0.79 4.30 11.14
CA MET A 1 0.44 3.57 11.45
C MET A 1 1.49 4.58 11.80
N HIS A 2 2.20 4.36 12.90
CA HIS A 2 3.24 5.26 13.40
C HIS A 2 4.57 4.52 13.54
N TYR A 3 5.66 5.20 13.20
CA TYR A 3 7.03 4.73 13.32
C TYR A 3 7.68 5.46 14.51
N GLU A 4 8.05 4.74 15.56
CA GLU A 4 8.45 5.35 16.85
C GLU A 4 9.73 6.20 16.77
N ARG A 5 10.68 5.81 15.92
CA ARG A 5 12.01 6.44 15.83
C ARG A 5 12.39 6.69 14.39
N THR A 6 12.04 7.88 13.90
CA THR A 6 12.36 8.29 12.54
C THR A 6 13.48 9.31 12.50
N VAL A 7 14.29 9.24 11.44
CA VAL A 7 15.42 10.15 11.22
C VAL A 7 15.50 10.53 9.75
N HIS A 8 15.86 11.78 9.49
CA HIS A 8 16.13 12.28 8.14
C HIS A 8 17.49 11.80 7.63
N ALA A 9 17.56 11.53 6.33
CA ALA A 9 18.79 11.25 5.60
C ALA A 9 18.65 11.67 4.13
N VAL A 10 19.75 11.60 3.40
CA VAL A 10 19.78 11.83 1.95
C VAL A 10 20.01 10.50 1.25
N PHE A 11 19.17 10.16 0.30
CA PHE A 11 19.34 8.97 -0.53
C PHE A 11 20.53 9.15 -1.47
N LEU A 12 21.45 8.18 -1.49
CA LEU A 12 22.60 8.19 -2.40
C LEU A 12 22.35 7.27 -3.59
N HIS A 13 22.17 5.98 -3.34
CA HIS A 13 21.90 4.99 -4.38
C HIS A 13 21.30 3.70 -3.78
N ARG A 14 20.77 2.83 -4.65
CA ARG A 14 20.14 1.56 -4.27
C ARG A 14 20.83 0.40 -4.98
N PRO A 15 21.85 -0.24 -4.37
CA PRO A 15 22.62 -1.31 -5.02
C PRO A 15 21.78 -2.51 -5.45
N ASN A 16 20.72 -2.82 -4.71
CA ASN A 16 19.80 -3.90 -5.04
C ASN A 16 18.41 -3.66 -4.42
N ARG A 17 17.44 -4.55 -4.70
CA ARG A 17 16.05 -4.37 -4.25
C ARG A 17 15.84 -4.36 -2.72
N PHE A 18 16.80 -4.80 -1.92
CA PHE A 18 16.66 -4.89 -0.46
C PHE A 18 17.51 -3.87 0.30
N VAL A 19 18.41 -3.16 -0.37
CA VAL A 19 19.40 -2.30 0.29
C VAL A 19 19.52 -0.96 -0.43
N ALA A 20 19.56 0.12 0.34
CA ALA A 20 19.94 1.44 -0.11
C ALA A 20 21.10 1.98 0.71
N VAL A 21 21.89 2.87 0.11
CA VAL A 21 22.91 3.65 0.79
C VAL A 21 22.36 5.08 0.92
N THR A 22 22.41 5.60 2.14
CA THR A 22 21.96 6.95 2.48
C THR A 22 23.07 7.70 3.20
N ALA A 23 22.98 9.02 3.28
CA ALA A 23 23.91 9.84 4.03
C ALA A 23 23.19 10.60 5.14
N ARG A 24 23.78 10.62 6.33
CA ARG A 24 23.35 11.47 7.45
C ARG A 24 24.57 12.08 8.11
N ASN A 25 24.57 13.39 8.35
CA ASN A 25 25.67 14.11 8.98
C ASN A 25 27.04 13.83 8.31
N GLY A 26 27.06 13.74 6.98
CA GLY A 26 28.26 13.45 6.19
C GLY A 26 28.79 12.01 6.27
N ARG A 27 28.04 11.08 6.86
CA ARG A 27 28.39 9.64 6.92
C ARG A 27 27.40 8.80 6.14
N GLU A 28 27.94 7.84 5.38
CA GLU A 28 27.11 6.85 4.69
C GLU A 28 26.56 5.82 5.68
N GLU A 29 25.33 5.41 5.45
CA GLU A 29 24.59 4.41 6.21
C GLU A 29 23.89 3.46 5.23
N THR A 30 24.11 2.16 5.41
CA THR A 30 23.44 1.13 4.63
C THR A 30 22.13 0.75 5.31
N VAL A 31 21.02 0.93 4.61
CA VAL A 31 19.67 0.75 5.14
C VAL A 31 18.91 -0.32 4.35
N HIS A 32 17.95 -0.95 5.00
CA HIS A 32 17.09 -1.93 4.35
C HIS A 32 15.92 -1.25 3.64
N VAL A 33 15.51 -1.78 2.49
CA VAL A 33 14.35 -1.30 1.73
C VAL A 33 13.27 -2.37 1.77
N LYS A 34 12.20 -2.13 2.53
CA LYS A 34 11.00 -2.98 2.62
C LYS A 34 10.08 -2.77 1.43
N ASN A 35 10.62 -2.81 0.21
CA ASN A 35 9.83 -2.66 -1.00
C ASN A 35 10.55 -3.37 -2.14
N THR A 36 9.94 -4.39 -2.73
CA THR A 36 10.56 -5.11 -3.87
C THR A 36 10.36 -4.40 -5.20
N GLY A 37 9.48 -3.40 -5.25
CA GLY A 37 9.25 -2.52 -6.38
C GLY A 37 10.48 -1.69 -6.72
N ARG A 38 10.52 -1.17 -7.95
CA ARG A 38 11.70 -0.50 -8.48
C ARG A 38 11.86 0.91 -7.89
N CYS A 39 10.75 1.61 -7.64
CA CYS A 39 10.70 2.97 -7.11
C CYS A 39 11.69 3.93 -7.83
N ARG A 40 11.85 3.79 -9.16
CA ARG A 40 12.93 4.46 -9.92
C ARG A 40 12.70 5.96 -10.02
N GLU A 41 11.44 6.34 -10.12
CA GLU A 41 10.91 7.69 -10.16
C GLU A 41 10.98 8.38 -8.78
N LEU A 42 11.09 7.59 -7.70
CA LEU A 42 11.11 8.08 -6.32
C LEU A 42 12.53 8.15 -5.76
N LEU A 43 13.28 7.05 -5.85
CA LEU A 43 14.61 6.88 -5.25
C LEU A 43 15.72 7.41 -6.17
N LEU A 44 15.69 8.73 -6.37
CA LEU A 44 16.71 9.46 -7.13
C LEU A 44 17.83 9.96 -6.19
N PRO A 45 19.11 9.93 -6.60
CA PRO A 45 20.20 10.47 -5.79
C PRO A 45 19.95 11.91 -5.34
N GLY A 46 20.26 12.21 -4.08
CA GLY A 46 20.07 13.52 -3.47
C GLY A 46 18.68 13.78 -2.89
N ARG A 47 17.73 12.83 -3.02
CA ARG A 47 16.39 12.95 -2.41
C ARG A 47 16.46 12.84 -0.90
N GLU A 48 15.69 13.67 -0.21
CA GLU A 48 15.45 13.51 1.21
C GLU A 48 14.62 12.25 1.46
N VAL A 49 15.00 11.49 2.48
CA VAL A 49 14.33 10.26 2.88
C VAL A 49 14.17 10.22 4.38
N ILE A 50 13.14 9.49 4.81
CA ILE A 50 12.95 9.15 6.21
C ILE A 50 13.33 7.69 6.42
N LEU A 51 14.11 7.47 7.47
CA LEU A 51 14.54 6.19 7.95
C LEU A 51 13.85 5.87 9.27
N ALA A 52 13.31 4.66 9.41
CA ALA A 52 12.85 4.14 10.70
C ALA A 52 13.94 3.29 11.33
N GLU A 53 14.30 3.58 12.58
CA GLU A 53 15.17 2.72 13.37
C GLU A 53 14.41 1.44 13.76
N SER A 54 15.05 0.28 13.60
CA SER A 54 14.51 -0.96 14.15
C SER A 54 15.57 -1.69 14.97
N ASP A 55 15.16 -2.02 16.19
CA ASP A 55 15.91 -2.67 17.26
C ASP A 55 15.74 -4.19 17.29
N ARG A 56 15.19 -4.79 16.22
CA ARG A 56 14.98 -6.24 16.19
C ARG A 56 16.33 -6.96 16.28
N PRO A 57 16.49 -7.94 17.19
CA PRO A 57 17.72 -8.70 17.31
C PRO A 57 18.11 -9.40 15.99
N GLY A 58 19.39 -9.39 15.65
CA GLY A 58 19.94 -10.11 14.49
C GLY A 58 19.80 -9.39 13.14
N ARG A 59 19.35 -8.12 13.09
CA ARG A 59 19.34 -7.34 11.85
C ARG A 59 20.74 -6.96 11.39
N LYS A 60 20.96 -6.99 10.07
CA LYS A 60 22.21 -6.53 9.41
C LYS A 60 22.28 -5.01 9.27
N THR A 61 21.14 -4.34 9.15
CA THR A 61 21.02 -2.89 9.02
C THR A 61 20.26 -2.32 10.21
N ARG A 62 20.64 -1.14 10.68
CA ARG A 62 19.97 -0.47 11.79
C ARG A 62 18.63 0.14 11.37
N TYR A 63 18.55 0.64 10.14
CA TYR A 63 17.40 1.37 9.66
C TYR A 63 16.68 0.67 8.51
N ASP A 64 15.39 0.97 8.38
CA ASP A 64 14.60 0.76 7.17
C ASP A 64 14.33 2.12 6.51
N LEU A 65 14.46 2.20 5.18
CA LEU A 65 13.97 3.35 4.41
C LEU A 65 12.46 3.23 4.28
N ILE A 66 11.72 4.22 4.80
CA ILE A 66 10.25 4.17 4.86
C ILE A 66 9.56 5.21 3.99
N SER A 67 10.16 6.38 3.79
CA SER A 67 9.56 7.45 2.98
C SER A 67 10.60 8.21 2.18
N VAL A 68 10.17 8.82 1.08
CA VAL A 68 10.99 9.65 0.20
C VAL A 68 10.24 10.93 -0.15
N TYR A 69 10.95 12.06 -0.13
CA TYR A 69 10.37 13.35 -0.47
C TYR A 69 10.39 13.57 -1.98
N LYS A 70 9.22 13.80 -2.57
CA LYS A 70 9.08 14.18 -3.98
C LYS A 70 8.68 15.66 -4.06
N PRO A 71 9.52 16.55 -4.62
CA PRO A 71 9.19 17.96 -4.77
C PRO A 71 7.86 18.17 -5.50
N GLY A 72 7.04 19.11 -5.01
CA GLY A 72 5.71 19.37 -5.55
C GLY A 72 4.63 18.36 -5.13
N VAL A 73 5.00 17.24 -4.49
CA VAL A 73 4.07 16.22 -3.99
C VAL A 73 4.13 16.11 -2.47
N GLY A 74 5.34 15.95 -1.90
CA GLY A 74 5.56 15.78 -0.47
C GLY A 74 6.17 14.42 -0.11
N TRP A 75 5.93 13.96 1.12
CA TRP A 75 6.40 12.66 1.60
C TRP A 75 5.58 11.52 1.02
N ILE A 76 6.24 10.59 0.34
CA ILE A 76 5.63 9.36 -0.18
C ILE A 76 6.14 8.20 0.68
N ASN A 77 5.23 7.46 1.31
CA ASN A 77 5.62 6.26 2.05
C ASN A 77 5.81 5.10 1.07
N ILE A 78 6.95 4.42 1.16
CA ILE A 78 7.30 3.30 0.30
C ILE A 78 7.44 1.99 1.07
N ASP A 79 7.08 1.95 2.35
CA ASP A 79 7.09 0.71 3.14
C ASP A 79 5.96 -0.21 2.66
N SER A 80 6.29 -1.31 1.99
CA SER A 80 5.28 -2.23 1.46
C SER A 80 4.53 -2.99 2.54
N GLN A 81 4.93 -2.89 3.81
CA GLN A 81 4.21 -3.47 4.94
C GLN A 81 3.16 -2.51 5.53
N ALA A 82 3.26 -1.22 5.22
CA ALA A 82 2.35 -0.22 5.75
C ALA A 82 0.89 -0.36 5.30
N PRO A 83 0.56 -0.72 4.04
CA PRO A 83 -0.82 -0.79 3.57
C PRO A 83 -1.75 -1.62 4.46
N ASN A 84 -1.37 -2.86 4.79
CA ASN A 84 -2.19 -3.74 5.62
C ASN A 84 -2.35 -3.17 7.04
N ALA A 85 -1.27 -2.65 7.64
CA ALA A 85 -1.33 -2.07 8.98
C ALA A 85 -2.30 -0.88 9.04
N VAL A 86 -2.23 0.01 8.05
CA VAL A 86 -3.08 1.21 8.00
C VAL A 86 -4.54 0.84 7.71
N VAL A 87 -4.79 -0.13 6.81
CA VAL A 87 -6.16 -0.63 6.59
C VAL A 87 -6.71 -1.27 7.86
N GLN A 88 -5.90 -2.01 8.62
CA GLN A 88 -6.35 -2.59 9.88
C GLN A 88 -6.73 -1.51 10.91
N GLU A 89 -5.93 -0.45 11.03
CA GLU A 89 -6.26 0.70 11.89
C GLU A 89 -7.53 1.42 11.43
N TRP A 90 -7.68 1.66 10.12
CA TRP A 90 -8.89 2.26 9.55
C TRP A 90 -10.12 1.39 9.78
N LEU A 91 -10.04 0.07 9.59
CA LEU A 91 -11.16 -0.83 9.87
C LEU A 91 -11.59 -0.80 11.35
N ARG A 92 -10.65 -0.59 12.29
CA ARG A 92 -11.00 -0.46 13.73
C ARG A 92 -11.87 0.76 14.03
N THR A 93 -11.84 1.81 13.20
CA THR A 93 -12.72 2.97 13.35
C THR A 93 -14.15 2.69 12.88
N LYS A 94 -14.41 1.52 12.29
CA LYS A 94 -15.70 1.12 11.70
C LYS A 94 -16.19 2.16 10.69
N PRO A 95 -15.46 2.35 9.58
CA PRO A 95 -15.81 3.35 8.57
C PRO A 95 -17.20 3.07 8.01
N GLY A 96 -17.90 4.09 7.49
CA GLY A 96 -19.34 4.03 7.18
C GLY A 96 -19.84 2.78 6.44
N ILE A 97 -19.11 2.30 5.42
CA ILE A 97 -19.48 1.08 4.66
C ILE A 97 -19.37 -0.22 5.48
N PHE A 98 -18.70 -0.17 6.62
CA PHE A 98 -18.44 -1.24 7.60
C PHE A 98 -18.82 -0.79 9.03
N ALA A 99 -19.77 0.15 9.19
CA ALA A 99 -20.12 0.72 10.49
C ALA A 99 -20.67 -0.32 11.48
N ASP A 100 -21.36 -1.33 10.97
CA ASP A 100 -21.94 -2.46 11.70
C ASP A 100 -21.00 -3.67 11.82
N MET A 101 -19.70 -3.49 11.52
CA MET A 101 -18.71 -4.56 11.62
C MET A 101 -18.64 -5.15 13.03
N THR A 102 -18.81 -6.47 13.12
CA THR A 102 -18.74 -7.26 14.36
C THR A 102 -17.47 -8.08 14.46
N LEU A 103 -16.87 -8.43 13.32
CA LEU A 103 -15.65 -9.22 13.24
C LEU A 103 -14.70 -8.67 12.17
N CYS A 104 -13.40 -8.64 12.49
CA CYS A 104 -12.33 -8.40 11.54
C CYS A 104 -11.22 -9.43 11.78
N ARG A 105 -10.93 -10.26 10.78
CA ARG A 105 -9.87 -11.27 10.80
C ARG A 105 -8.83 -10.93 9.71
N PRO A 106 -7.62 -10.48 10.07
CA PRO A 106 -6.54 -10.31 9.11
C PRO A 106 -5.97 -11.67 8.65
N GLU A 107 -5.28 -11.68 7.52
CA GLU A 107 -4.57 -12.85 6.98
C GLU A 107 -5.48 -14.09 6.83
N TYR A 108 -6.70 -13.87 6.37
CA TYR A 108 -7.74 -14.89 6.32
C TYR A 108 -7.50 -15.87 5.17
N ARG A 109 -7.45 -17.17 5.49
CA ARG A 109 -7.31 -18.21 4.48
C ARG A 109 -8.63 -18.42 3.75
N TYR A 110 -8.62 -18.26 2.43
CA TYR A 110 -9.76 -18.52 1.55
C TYR A 110 -9.29 -19.32 0.33
N GLY A 111 -9.93 -20.47 0.09
CA GLY A 111 -9.49 -21.39 -0.96
C GLY A 111 -8.01 -21.78 -0.81
N ALA A 112 -7.24 -21.54 -1.87
CA ALA A 112 -5.80 -21.83 -1.94
C ALA A 112 -4.90 -20.65 -1.54
N SER A 113 -5.47 -19.49 -1.18
CA SER A 113 -4.74 -18.27 -0.90
C SER A 113 -5.08 -17.69 0.49
N ARG A 114 -4.47 -16.54 0.78
CA ARG A 114 -4.83 -15.70 1.92
C ARG A 114 -5.21 -14.33 1.38
N VAL A 115 -6.37 -13.86 1.80
CA VAL A 115 -6.86 -12.50 1.59
C VAL A 115 -6.46 -11.68 2.80
N ASP A 116 -6.20 -10.40 2.61
CA ASP A 116 -5.68 -9.55 3.68
C ASP A 116 -6.67 -9.40 4.85
N PHE A 117 -7.99 -9.28 4.58
CA PHE A 117 -9.01 -9.18 5.63
C PHE A 117 -10.31 -9.92 5.30
N TYR A 118 -10.87 -10.58 6.31
CA TYR A 118 -12.26 -11.05 6.35
C TYR A 118 -13.06 -10.28 7.39
N LEU A 119 -14.22 -9.74 7.00
CA LEU A 119 -15.12 -9.03 7.90
C LEU A 119 -16.50 -9.69 7.97
N GLU A 120 -17.15 -9.54 9.12
CA GLU A 120 -18.60 -9.73 9.26
C GLU A 120 -19.24 -8.39 9.61
N CYS A 121 -20.22 -7.97 8.81
CA CYS A 121 -21.01 -6.75 8.98
C CYS A 121 -22.50 -7.12 8.85
N GLY A 122 -23.15 -7.40 9.97
CA GLY A 122 -24.49 -7.98 9.97
C GLY A 122 -24.52 -9.33 9.24
N SER A 123 -25.31 -9.45 8.17
CA SER A 123 -25.36 -10.65 7.33
C SER A 123 -24.28 -10.70 6.24
N ARG A 124 -23.52 -9.61 6.04
CA ARG A 124 -22.52 -9.49 4.97
C ARG A 124 -21.23 -10.18 5.40
N ARG A 125 -20.72 -11.05 4.54
CA ARG A 125 -19.40 -11.67 4.64
C ARG A 125 -18.49 -11.00 3.63
N ILE A 126 -17.46 -10.31 4.12
CA ILE A 126 -16.67 -9.40 3.29
C ILE A 126 -15.23 -9.91 3.19
N LEU A 127 -14.67 -9.91 1.99
CA LEU A 127 -13.24 -10.15 1.74
C LEU A 127 -12.61 -8.87 1.19
N ILE A 128 -11.45 -8.48 1.73
CA ILE A 128 -10.71 -7.31 1.29
C ILE A 128 -9.28 -7.72 0.96
N GLU A 129 -8.88 -7.49 -0.29
CA GLU A 129 -7.49 -7.53 -0.74
C GLU A 129 -6.94 -6.11 -0.76
N VAL A 130 -5.75 -5.91 -0.22
CA VAL A 130 -5.07 -4.62 -0.09
C VAL A 130 -3.91 -4.54 -1.07
N LYS A 131 -3.80 -3.39 -1.76
CA LYS A 131 -2.68 -3.04 -2.63
C LYS A 131 -2.12 -1.68 -2.22
N GLY A 132 -0.81 -1.57 -2.09
CA GLY A 132 -0.13 -0.28 -1.94
C GLY A 132 0.09 0.37 -3.30
N CYS A 133 -0.22 1.66 -3.43
CA CYS A 133 0.10 2.47 -4.60
C CYS A 133 1.20 3.47 -4.25
N THR A 134 2.34 3.35 -4.92
CA THR A 134 3.50 4.26 -4.80
C THR A 134 3.94 4.86 -6.13
N LEU A 135 3.30 4.48 -7.24
CA LEU A 135 3.58 5.04 -8.57
C LEU A 135 2.57 6.15 -8.87
N GLU A 136 3.07 7.34 -9.18
CA GLU A 136 2.27 8.48 -9.60
C GLU A 136 2.85 9.10 -10.87
N VAL A 137 1.97 9.35 -11.84
CA VAL A 137 2.29 10.01 -13.10
C VAL A 137 1.20 11.06 -13.39
N GLY A 138 1.59 12.33 -13.45
CA GLY A 138 0.67 13.41 -13.83
C GLY A 138 -0.43 13.71 -12.81
N GLY A 139 -0.22 13.39 -11.53
CA GLY A 139 -1.19 13.52 -10.43
C GLY A 139 -2.09 12.29 -10.22
N GLU A 140 -1.93 11.27 -11.05
CA GLU A 140 -2.73 10.04 -11.02
C GLU A 140 -1.92 8.85 -10.51
N GLY A 141 -2.54 7.99 -9.72
CA GLY A 141 -1.93 6.78 -9.18
C GLY A 141 -1.99 5.61 -10.16
N TYR A 142 -1.00 4.72 -10.13
CA TYR A 142 -0.95 3.54 -11.00
C TYR A 142 -0.54 2.28 -10.25
N PHE A 143 -1.14 1.15 -10.62
CA PHE A 143 -0.73 -0.17 -10.12
C PHE A 143 -0.85 -1.24 -11.23
N PRO A 144 0.13 -2.14 -11.37
CA PRO A 144 1.33 -2.27 -10.53
C PRO A 144 2.53 -1.43 -11.03
N ASP A 145 3.55 -1.31 -10.21
CA ASP A 145 4.85 -0.69 -10.55
C ASP A 145 5.90 -1.72 -11.06
N ALA A 146 5.54 -3.00 -11.02
CA ALA A 146 6.28 -4.14 -11.56
C ALA A 146 5.29 -5.27 -11.96
N PRO A 147 5.64 -6.21 -12.86
CA PRO A 147 4.75 -7.31 -13.21
C PRO A 147 4.29 -8.12 -11.98
N THR A 148 3.00 -8.50 -11.93
CA THR A 148 2.37 -9.12 -10.75
C THR A 148 1.38 -10.23 -11.09
N GLU A 149 1.91 -11.43 -11.37
CA GLU A 149 1.08 -12.64 -11.55
C GLU A 149 0.24 -12.97 -10.32
N ARG A 150 0.78 -12.70 -9.14
CA ARG A 150 0.06 -12.88 -7.88
C ARG A 150 -1.15 -11.94 -7.79
N GLY A 151 -1.01 -10.69 -8.25
CA GLY A 151 -2.12 -9.73 -8.29
C GLY A 151 -3.25 -10.21 -9.20
N VAL A 152 -2.91 -10.70 -10.40
CA VAL A 152 -3.88 -11.29 -11.35
C VAL A 152 -4.62 -12.46 -10.71
N LYS A 153 -3.88 -13.40 -10.12
CA LYS A 153 -4.48 -14.57 -9.44
C LYS A 153 -5.47 -14.16 -8.33
N HIS A 154 -5.09 -13.19 -7.50
CA HIS A 154 -5.95 -12.74 -6.40
C HIS A 154 -7.23 -12.06 -6.93
N LEU A 155 -7.18 -11.33 -8.04
CA LEU A 155 -8.38 -10.74 -8.65
C LEU A 155 -9.38 -11.80 -9.11
N HIS A 156 -8.92 -12.88 -9.75
CA HIS A 156 -9.80 -13.99 -10.12
C HIS A 156 -10.36 -14.72 -8.90
N GLU A 157 -9.57 -14.88 -7.83
CA GLU A 157 -10.05 -15.46 -6.57
C GLU A 157 -11.15 -14.60 -5.91
N LEU A 158 -11.03 -13.26 -5.95
CA LEU A 158 -12.09 -12.35 -5.49
C LEU A 158 -13.34 -12.43 -6.37
N ALA A 159 -13.17 -12.51 -7.70
CA ALA A 159 -14.28 -12.68 -8.63
C ALA A 159 -15.09 -13.95 -8.31
N ALA A 160 -14.39 -15.09 -8.14
CA ALA A 160 -15.03 -16.35 -7.73
C ALA A 160 -15.67 -16.26 -6.33
N ALA A 161 -15.09 -15.49 -5.41
CA ALA A 161 -15.67 -15.29 -4.09
C ALA A 161 -16.98 -14.48 -4.13
N CYS A 162 -17.09 -13.52 -5.05
CA CYS A 162 -18.36 -12.82 -5.30
C CYS A 162 -19.46 -13.80 -5.73
N GLU A 163 -19.17 -14.73 -6.64
CA GLU A 163 -20.11 -15.77 -7.07
C GLU A 163 -20.52 -16.70 -5.90
N ALA A 164 -19.62 -16.92 -4.95
CA ALA A 164 -19.87 -17.69 -3.72
C ALA A 164 -20.62 -16.89 -2.63
N GLY A 165 -21.09 -15.67 -2.94
CA GLY A 165 -21.90 -14.84 -2.05
C GLY A 165 -21.12 -13.96 -1.07
N PHE A 166 -19.80 -13.81 -1.26
CA PHE A 166 -19.03 -12.82 -0.52
C PHE A 166 -19.16 -11.44 -1.17
N GLU A 167 -19.16 -10.40 -0.34
CA GLU A 167 -18.88 -9.06 -0.83
C GLU A 167 -17.37 -8.85 -0.88
N CYS A 168 -16.82 -8.51 -2.04
CA CYS A 168 -15.37 -8.42 -2.22
C CYS A 168 -14.93 -7.00 -2.53
N TYR A 169 -13.81 -6.61 -1.92
CA TYR A 169 -13.17 -5.32 -2.14
C TYR A 169 -11.71 -5.48 -2.53
N LEU A 170 -11.28 -4.70 -3.52
CA LEU A 170 -9.88 -4.39 -3.77
C LEU A 170 -9.61 -2.98 -3.23
N ALA A 171 -8.83 -2.89 -2.16
CA ALA A 171 -8.50 -1.64 -1.50
C ALA A 171 -7.10 -1.15 -1.90
N PHE A 172 -7.03 -0.01 -2.60
CA PHE A 172 -5.78 0.68 -2.88
C PHE A 172 -5.46 1.66 -1.76
N VAL A 173 -4.39 1.39 -1.02
CA VAL A 173 -3.79 2.34 -0.07
C VAL A 173 -2.86 3.27 -0.85
N ILE A 174 -3.23 4.54 -0.93
CA ILE A 174 -2.53 5.53 -1.75
C ILE A 174 -1.68 6.39 -0.82
N ALA A 175 -0.41 6.01 -0.68
CA ALA A 175 0.53 6.69 0.20
C ALA A 175 1.30 7.82 -0.51
N ILE A 176 0.62 8.51 -1.42
CA ILE A 176 1.13 9.59 -2.25
C ILE A 176 0.22 10.80 -2.03
N PRO A 177 0.71 11.89 -1.39
CA PRO A 177 -0.10 13.08 -1.18
C PRO A 177 -0.68 13.63 -2.49
N GLY A 178 -1.95 14.06 -2.45
CA GLY A 178 -2.65 14.63 -3.61
C GLY A 178 -3.24 13.61 -4.59
N VAL A 179 -2.91 12.32 -4.48
CA VAL A 179 -3.47 11.27 -5.35
C VAL A 179 -4.69 10.64 -4.68
N ASN A 180 -5.81 10.56 -5.42
CA ASN A 180 -7.08 10.06 -4.89
C ASN A 180 -7.63 8.82 -5.63
N MET A 181 -7.00 8.42 -6.73
CA MET A 181 -7.41 7.28 -7.56
C MET A 181 -6.20 6.49 -8.05
N VAL A 182 -6.45 5.24 -8.43
CA VAL A 182 -5.44 4.32 -8.99
C VAL A 182 -5.97 3.69 -10.25
N HIS A 183 -5.20 3.78 -11.33
CA HIS A 183 -5.49 3.16 -12.61
C HIS A 183 -4.64 1.89 -12.81
N PRO A 184 -5.12 0.88 -13.57
CA PRO A 184 -4.28 -0.23 -13.95
C PRO A 184 -3.13 0.25 -14.84
N ASN A 185 -1.90 -0.09 -14.49
CA ASN A 185 -0.73 0.21 -15.29
C ASN A 185 -0.57 -0.79 -16.44
N LEU A 186 -1.28 -0.54 -17.55
CA LEU A 186 -1.29 -1.44 -18.70
C LEU A 186 0.06 -1.54 -19.41
N GLU A 187 0.92 -0.51 -19.32
CA GLU A 187 2.28 -0.60 -19.86
C GLU A 187 3.15 -1.57 -19.06
N MET A 188 2.89 -1.69 -17.76
CA MET A 188 3.65 -2.57 -16.87
C MET A 188 3.14 -4.01 -16.89
N HIS A 189 1.82 -4.20 -16.86
CA HIS A 189 1.21 -5.54 -16.84
C HIS A 189 -0.23 -5.51 -17.39
N PRO A 190 -0.42 -5.64 -18.71
CA PRO A 190 -1.74 -5.61 -19.35
C PRO A 190 -2.75 -6.59 -18.76
N GLU A 191 -2.30 -7.79 -18.41
CA GLU A 191 -3.10 -8.88 -17.86
C GLU A 191 -3.77 -8.48 -16.53
N PHE A 192 -3.11 -7.63 -15.74
CA PHE A 192 -3.71 -7.09 -14.51
C PHE A 192 -4.94 -6.22 -14.81
N GLY A 193 -4.89 -5.41 -15.87
CA GLY A 193 -6.02 -4.58 -16.27
C GLY A 193 -7.22 -5.41 -16.72
N THR A 194 -6.99 -6.45 -17.53
CA THR A 194 -8.04 -7.39 -17.93
C THR A 194 -8.68 -8.07 -16.71
N ALA A 195 -7.86 -8.62 -15.81
CA ALA A 195 -8.35 -9.30 -14.62
C ALA A 195 -9.10 -8.35 -13.67
N LEU A 196 -8.70 -7.07 -13.59
CA LEU A 196 -9.39 -6.07 -12.77
C LEU A 196 -10.79 -5.78 -13.32
N GLU A 197 -10.92 -5.63 -14.63
CA GLU A 197 -12.21 -5.38 -15.28
C GLU A 197 -13.15 -6.60 -15.21
N GLU A 198 -12.60 -7.81 -15.28
CA GLU A 198 -13.35 -9.05 -15.04
C GLU A 198 -13.83 -9.14 -13.59
N ALA A 199 -12.96 -8.85 -12.62
CA ALA A 199 -13.31 -8.83 -11.20
C ALA A 199 -14.41 -7.80 -10.89
N ARG A 200 -14.32 -6.59 -11.47
CA ARG A 200 -15.37 -5.57 -11.33
C ARG A 200 -16.70 -6.04 -11.91
N ARG A 201 -16.69 -6.69 -13.08
CA ARG A 201 -17.90 -7.28 -13.68
C ARG A 201 -18.49 -8.39 -12.82
N ALA A 202 -17.67 -9.17 -12.12
CA ALA A 202 -18.12 -10.18 -11.17
C ALA A 202 -18.66 -9.61 -9.83
N GLY A 203 -18.51 -8.30 -9.60
CA GLY A 203 -19.05 -7.62 -8.41
C GLY A 203 -18.00 -7.17 -7.40
N VAL A 204 -16.70 -7.34 -7.69
CA VAL A 204 -15.63 -6.81 -6.84
C VAL A 204 -15.64 -5.29 -6.89
N ARG A 205 -15.74 -4.66 -5.72
CA ARG A 205 -15.74 -3.20 -5.56
C ARG A 205 -14.32 -2.69 -5.33
N VAL A 206 -13.99 -1.51 -5.85
CA VAL A 206 -12.67 -0.89 -5.63
C VAL A 206 -12.82 0.18 -4.56
N LEU A 207 -11.91 0.20 -3.58
CA LEU A 207 -11.79 1.27 -2.59
C LEU A 207 -10.49 2.03 -2.83
N TYR A 208 -10.59 3.35 -2.99
CA TYR A 208 -9.42 4.22 -3.00
C TYR A 208 -9.27 4.88 -1.62
N LEU A 209 -8.16 4.57 -0.95
CA LEU A 209 -7.87 4.98 0.41
C LEU A 209 -6.66 5.93 0.42
N PRO A 210 -6.86 7.23 0.07
CA PRO A 210 -5.81 8.24 0.14
C PRO A 210 -5.31 8.40 1.56
N CYS A 211 -3.99 8.47 1.72
CA CYS A 211 -3.36 8.62 3.03
C CYS A 211 -2.83 10.04 3.24
N GLN A 212 -2.95 10.51 4.48
CA GLN A 212 -2.12 11.60 4.97
C GLN A 212 -0.79 10.98 5.38
N VAL A 213 0.29 11.39 4.73
CA VAL A 213 1.64 10.91 5.02
C VAL A 213 2.42 12.00 5.75
N GLN A 214 3.03 11.63 6.86
CA GLN A 214 3.89 12.44 7.68
C GLN A 214 5.26 11.74 7.80
N GLU A 215 6.23 12.41 8.42
CA GLU A 215 7.58 11.87 8.56
C GLU A 215 7.61 10.59 9.42
N ASP A 216 6.77 10.55 10.44
CA ASP A 216 6.70 9.50 11.46
C ASP A 216 5.49 8.58 11.30
N GLY A 217 4.72 8.71 10.22
CA GLY A 217 3.51 7.90 10.09
C GLY A 217 2.68 8.18 8.86
N LEU A 218 1.64 7.37 8.73
CA LEU A 218 0.62 7.53 7.71
C LEU A 218 -0.72 7.01 8.23
N GLN A 219 -1.80 7.65 7.80
CA GLN A 219 -3.16 7.24 8.11
C GLN A 219 -4.06 7.45 6.91
N ILE A 220 -5.06 6.58 6.73
CA ILE A 220 -6.10 6.79 5.72
C ILE A 220 -6.88 8.05 6.09
N ARG A 221 -7.04 8.95 5.12
CA ARG A 221 -7.83 10.17 5.29
C ARG A 221 -9.31 9.80 5.38
N GLU A 222 -9.99 10.37 6.36
CA GLU A 222 -11.45 10.40 6.33
C GLU A 222 -11.88 11.27 5.16
N ARG A 223 -12.73 10.72 4.29
CA ARG A 223 -13.35 11.49 3.21
C ARG A 223 -14.40 12.43 3.81
N GLU A 224 -14.42 13.68 3.35
CA GLU A 224 -15.47 14.62 3.74
C GLU A 224 -16.83 14.16 3.19
N LYS A 225 -17.92 14.52 3.87
CA LYS A 225 -19.29 14.19 3.42
C LYS A 225 -19.52 14.75 2.01
N GLY A 226 -19.56 13.87 1.00
CA GLY A 226 -19.86 14.24 -0.38
C GLY A 226 -18.96 13.61 -1.44
N GLU A 227 -17.82 13.03 -1.05
CA GLU A 227 -16.96 12.30 -1.99
C GLU A 227 -17.53 10.89 -2.27
N GLN A 228 -17.77 10.57 -3.55
CA GLN A 228 -18.26 9.24 -3.95
C GLN A 228 -17.19 8.15 -3.76
N VAL A 229 -17.64 6.95 -3.38
CA VAL A 229 -16.83 5.72 -3.20
C VAL A 229 -16.23 5.28 -4.53
#